data_AF-A0A8J4TX60-F1
#
_entry.id   AF-A0A8J4TX60-F1
#
_cell.length_a   1.000
_cell.length_b   1.000
_cell.length_c   1.000
_cell.angle_alpha   90.00
_cell.angle_beta   90.00
_cell.angle_gamma   90.00
#
_symmetry.space_group_name_H-M   'P 1'
#
loop_
_entity.id
_entity.type
_entity.pdbx_description
1 polymer ?
#
loop_
_entity_poly.entity_id
_entity_poly.type
_entity_poly.pdbx_seq_one_letter_code
_entity_poly.pdbx_strand_id
1 'polypeptide(L)' 'VLCAVIMPSQLEGAMDALIRVFYNYSGNEGDKYKLNKGELKELLNSELTDFLT' A
#
# COMPACT_ATOMS: atom_id res chain seq x y z
N VAL A 1 -7.94 31.70 -9.99
CA VAL A 1 -8.76 30.48 -9.79
C VAL A 1 -8.02 29.63 -8.80
N LEU A 2 -8.39 29.70 -7.52
CA LEU A 2 -7.80 28.85 -6.48
C LEU A 2 -8.33 27.44 -6.78
N CYS A 3 -7.51 26.57 -7.36
CA CYS A 3 -7.85 25.15 -7.40
C CYS A 3 -7.94 24.70 -5.95
N ALA A 4 -9.15 24.54 -5.43
CA ALA A 4 -9.35 23.93 -4.13
C ALA A 4 -8.70 22.55 -4.21
N VAL A 5 -7.61 22.36 -3.46
CA VAL A 5 -7.02 21.04 -3.26
C VAL A 5 -8.11 20.25 -2.54
N ILE A 6 -8.76 19.33 -3.24
CA ILE A 6 -9.70 18.40 -2.61
C ILE A 6 -8.84 17.54 -1.71
N MET A 7 -8.86 17.86 -0.41
CA MET A 7 -8.22 17.04 0.59
C MET A 7 -9.05 15.78 0.72
N PRO A 8 -8.49 14.59 0.45
CA PRO A 8 -9.21 13.35 0.65
C PRO A 8 -9.66 13.27 2.10
N SER A 9 -10.84 12.70 2.32
CA SER A 9 -11.28 12.33 3.66
C SER A 9 -10.25 11.39 4.30
N GLN A 10 -10.28 11.29 5.64
CA GLN A 10 -9.35 10.41 6.36
C GLN A 10 -9.39 8.97 5.83
N LEU A 11 -10.58 8.46 5.49
CA LEU A 11 -10.74 7.11 4.94
C LEU A 11 -10.19 7.02 3.51
N GLU A 12 -10.47 7.99 2.64
CA GLU A 12 -9.94 7.99 1.27
C GLU A 12 -8.42 8.03 1.25
N GLY A 13 -7.81 8.85 2.12
CA GLY A 13 -6.35 8.90 2.26
C GLY A 13 -5.76 7.60 2.78
N ALA A 14 -6.40 6.97 3.77
CA ALA A 14 -5.97 5.67 4.29
C ALA A 14 -6.08 4.56 3.22
N MET A 15 -7.17 4.55 2.45
CA MET A 15 -7.35 3.58 1.37
C MET A 15 -6.35 3.79 0.22
N ASP A 16 -6.08 5.03 -0.19
CA ASP A 16 -5.04 5.34 -1.19
C ASP A 16 -3.67 4.87 -0.72
N ALA A 17 -3.32 5.12 0.55
CA ALA A 17 -2.07 4.66 1.13
C ALA A 17 -1.95 3.13 1.11
N LEU A 18 -2.98 2.39 1.54
CA LEU A 18 -2.99 0.92 1.51
C LEU A 18 -2.85 0.38 0.09
N ILE A 19 -3.55 0.97 -0.88
CA ILE A 19 -3.49 0.56 -2.29
C ILE A 19 -2.08 0.79 -2.85
N ARG A 20 -1.45 1.93 -2.56
CA ARG A 20 -0.09 2.22 -3.01
C ARG A 20 0.93 1.27 -2.40
N VAL A 21 0.86 1.03 -1.10
CA VAL A 21 1.73 0.06 -0.43
C VAL A 21 1.53 -1.32 -1.06
N PHE A 22 0.30 -1.77 -1.28
CA PHE A 22 0.03 -3.03 -1.98
C PHE A 22 0.74 -3.11 -3.33
N TYR A 23 0.58 -2.09 -4.19
CA TYR A 23 1.18 -2.08 -5.52
C TYR A 23 2.70 -1.94 -5.55
N ASN A 24 3.33 -1.43 -4.49
CA ASN A 24 4.79 -1.39 -4.39
C ASN A 24 5.40 -2.79 -4.23
N TYR A 25 4.64 -3.75 -3.69
CA TYR A 25 5.12 -5.11 -3.43
C TYR A 25 4.50 -6.17 -4.34
N SER A 26 3.32 -5.93 -4.93
CA SER A 26 2.62 -6.89 -5.78
C SER A 26 3.17 -6.94 -7.21
N GLY A 27 3.26 -8.13 -7.79
CA GLY A 27 3.55 -8.30 -9.22
C GLY A 27 5.02 -8.21 -9.59
N ASN A 28 5.93 -8.18 -8.61
CA ASN A 28 7.35 -8.38 -8.84
C ASN A 28 7.57 -9.77 -9.45
N GLU A 29 6.79 -10.76 -9.01
CA GLU A 29 6.75 -12.09 -9.58
C GLU A 29 5.30 -12.53 -9.87
N GLY A 30 4.83 -12.26 -11.09
CA GLY A 30 3.58 -12.79 -11.61
C GLY A 30 2.42 -11.78 -11.68
N ASP A 31 1.34 -12.05 -10.95
CA ASP A 31 0.07 -11.31 -11.05
C ASP A 31 0.09 -10.03 -10.21
N LYS A 32 0.16 -8.87 -10.86
CA LYS A 32 0.21 -7.55 -10.21
C LYS A 32 -1.01 -7.18 -9.36
N TYR A 33 -2.07 -7.98 -9.38
CA TYR A 33 -3.25 -7.77 -8.53
C TYR A 33 -3.28 -8.70 -7.32
N LYS A 34 -2.19 -9.43 -7.07
CA LYS A 34 -2.01 -10.33 -5.93
C LYS A 34 -0.64 -10.15 -5.31
N LEU A 35 -0.55 -10.44 -4.02
CA LEU A 35 0.72 -10.69 -3.35
C LEU A 35 0.91 -12.19 -3.26
N ASN A 36 2.02 -12.68 -3.78
CA ASN A 36 2.46 -14.04 -3.48
C ASN A 36 3.05 -14.10 -2.06
N LYS A 37 3.41 -15.30 -1.59
CA LYS A 37 3.91 -15.50 -0.22
C LYS A 37 5.21 -14.74 0.06
N GLY A 38 6.10 -14.63 -0.93
CA GLY A 38 7.37 -13.90 -0.81
C GLY A 38 7.12 -12.39 -0.70
N GLU A 39 6.32 -11.86 -1.62
CA GLU A 39 5.95 -10.43 -1.67
C GLU A 39 5.22 -9.98 -0.40
N LEU A 40 4.26 -10.79 0.10
CA LEU A 40 3.58 -10.48 1.36
C LEU A 40 4.57 -10.49 2.54
N LYS A 41 5.51 -11.43 2.58
CA LYS A 41 6.52 -11.48 3.64
C LYS A 41 7.40 -10.24 3.60
N GLU A 42 7.78 -9.76 2.41
CA GLU A 42 8.58 -8.55 2.26
C GLU A 42 7.82 -7.30 2.74
N LEU A 43 6.56 -7.14 2.32
CA LEU A 43 5.70 -6.05 2.79
C LEU A 43 5.60 -6.04 4.31
N LEU A 44 5.26 -7.17 4.92
CA LEU A 44 5.08 -7.27 6.38
C LEU A 44 6.36 -6.91 7.15
N ASN A 45 7.52 -7.40 6.69
CA ASN A 45 8.78 -7.13 7.37
C ASN A 45 9.32 -5.72 7.13
N SER A 46 8.90 -5.04 6.05
CA SER A 46 9.39 -3.71 5.69
C SER A 46 8.51 -2.59 6.21
N GLU A 47 7.19 -2.74 6.13
CA GLU A 47 6.21 -1.69 6.45
C GLU A 47 5.61 -1.87 7.86
N LEU A 48 5.59 -3.10 8.37
CA LEU A 48 4.93 -3.45 9.63
C LEU A 48 5.88 -4.07 10.66
N THR A 49 7.19 -3.81 10.56
CA THR A 49 8.20 -4.40 11.45
C THR A 49 7.86 -4.22 12.93
N ASP A 50 7.54 -2.99 13.35
CA ASP A 50 7.23 -2.65 14.74
C ASP A 50 5.89 -3.22 15.22
N PHE A 51 5.00 -3.60 14.30
CA PHE A 51 3.71 -4.21 14.63
C PHE A 51 3.82 -5.71 14.89
N LEU A 52 4.87 -6.35 14.34
CA LEU A 52 5.07 -7.80 14.37
C LEU A 52 6.06 -8.25 15.45
N THR A 53 6.65 -7.31 16.20
CA THR A 53 7.49 -7.54 17.40
C THR A 53 6.66 -7.58 18.66
#